data_AF-A0A3L8DMV7-F1
#
_entry.id   AF-A0A3L8DMV7-F1
#
_cell.length_a   1.000
_cell.length_b   1.000
_cell.length_c   1.000
_cell.angle_alpha   90.00
_cell.angle_beta   90.00
_cell.angle_gamma   90.00
#
_symmetry.space_group_name_H-M   'P 1'
#
loop_
_entity.id
_entity.type
_entity.pdbx_description
1 polymer ?
#
loop_
_entity_poly.entity_id
_entity_poly.type
_entity_poly.pdbx_seq_one_letter_code
_entity_poly.pdbx_strand_id
1 'polypeptide(L)'
;MISMLENVEKGVDPIRCIFFAEFHHIAGPKITCQVPDNFIFKDIFDNVSVYIIPKAQLQRSTITITFFCSTLKDYKILGFPVKIDDKKYARNAFYFNLCFVCDANARTVHYEPVVRKMSDFLMALEIENCFLSASDDKSRLAEMLAQVMQNLNLYKMCTLTEGTMTSHLKVVKLASQPKPVFDHQVPIFLENKEMFQNDQWDLTTQQVLPYIDGFNHVARIAAEADVENNLVKSCVQNLVYYGVVTLIPIFQYSNVYAITPKLRQLGNDTKLQERCITYASKMPRQPACFRDVYRMYSSMTYGVTMKDLCQRFNPQNLRINEKKLVQFGLIEGLIRRIYNYPVLLPGASCSEEARNNSIYRYFTGTYSLDEICCNTGHSTAHIEDIIERDSNVLMIWK
;
A
#
# COMPACT_ATOMS: atom_id res chain seq x y z
N MET A 1 12.63 10.62 -12.58
CA MET A 1 12.23 9.86 -11.36
C MET A 1 10.97 10.53 -10.81
N ILE A 2 9.90 10.59 -11.60
CA ILE A 2 8.74 11.44 -11.28
C ILE A 2 7.39 10.75 -11.55
N SER A 3 7.28 9.61 -12.26
CA SER A 3 5.94 9.15 -12.68
C SER A 3 5.44 7.81 -12.16
N MET A 4 6.15 7.15 -11.25
CA MET A 4 5.61 6.08 -10.40
C MET A 4 5.51 6.50 -8.92
N LEU A 5 5.94 7.72 -8.61
CA LEU A 5 5.82 8.40 -7.31
C LEU A 5 4.69 9.45 -7.30
N GLU A 6 3.71 9.33 -8.19
CA GLU A 6 2.44 10.07 -8.13
C GLU A 6 1.37 9.33 -7.29
N ASN A 7 1.71 8.20 -6.68
CA ASN A 7 1.35 8.06 -5.27
C ASN A 7 2.38 8.89 -4.52
N VAL A 8 2.16 10.21 -4.51
CA VAL A 8 2.74 11.09 -3.51
C VAL A 8 2.70 10.29 -2.22
N GLU A 9 3.85 10.10 -1.59
CA GLU A 9 3.90 9.90 -0.15
C GLU A 9 3.07 11.04 0.43
N LYS A 10 1.75 10.86 0.51
CA LYS A 10 0.91 11.61 1.40
C LYS A 10 1.41 11.12 2.73
N GLY A 11 2.48 11.77 3.20
CA GLY A 11 2.86 11.73 4.59
C GLY A 11 1.56 11.89 5.36
N VAL A 12 1.36 11.00 6.34
CA VAL A 12 0.15 10.99 7.16
C VAL A 12 -0.25 12.43 7.45
N ASP A 13 -1.42 12.83 6.96
CA ASP A 13 -1.78 14.24 6.91
C ASP A 13 -1.71 14.83 8.32
N PRO A 14 -1.11 16.02 8.48
CA PRO A 14 -0.83 16.56 9.79
C PRO A 14 -2.11 16.74 10.59
N ILE A 15 -2.04 16.44 11.88
CA ILE A 15 -3.12 16.76 12.81
C ILE A 15 -3.18 18.29 12.90
N ARG A 16 -4.36 18.85 12.63
CA ARG A 16 -4.59 20.30 12.61
C ARG A 16 -4.92 20.83 13.98
N CYS A 17 -5.71 20.06 14.73
CA CYS A 17 -6.15 20.44 16.06
C CYS A 17 -6.46 19.19 16.89
N ILE A 18 -6.19 19.26 18.19
CA ILE A 18 -6.66 18.32 19.19
C ILE A 18 -7.50 19.10 20.19
N PHE A 19 -8.71 18.61 20.48
CA PHE A 19 -9.55 19.19 21.51
C PHE A 19 -10.08 18.14 22.46
N PHE A 20 -10.25 18.55 23.70
CA PHE A 20 -10.81 17.75 24.78
C PHE A 20 -12.16 18.36 25.17
N ALA A 21 -13.19 17.51 25.12
CA ALA A 21 -14.56 17.88 25.45
C ALA A 21 -15.05 17.07 26.65
N GLU A 22 -15.68 17.75 27.61
CA GLU A 22 -16.28 17.13 28.79
C GLU A 22 -17.78 17.43 28.84
N PHE A 23 -18.54 16.56 29.50
CA PHE A 23 -19.95 16.82 29.77
C PHE A 23 -20.12 17.46 31.15
N HIS A 24 -20.34 18.78 31.18
CA HIS A 24 -20.59 19.50 32.42
C HIS A 24 -22.01 19.26 32.94
N HIS A 25 -22.17 19.11 34.24
CA HIS A 25 -23.45 18.76 34.87
C HIS A 25 -24.57 19.83 34.76
N ILE A 26 -24.24 21.08 34.42
CA ILE A 26 -25.16 22.23 34.27
C ILE A 26 -25.17 22.74 32.83
N ALA A 27 -23.98 23.00 32.27
CA ALA A 27 -23.83 23.59 30.93
C ALA A 27 -23.92 22.58 29.77
N GLY A 28 -23.93 21.27 30.05
CA GLY A 28 -23.93 20.23 29.02
C GLY A 28 -22.55 20.02 28.37
N PRO A 29 -22.48 19.60 27.10
CA PRO A 29 -21.21 19.33 26.42
C PRO A 29 -20.41 20.63 26.25
N LYS A 30 -19.15 20.64 26.70
CA LYS A 30 -18.27 21.82 26.61
C LYS A 30 -16.87 21.41 26.18
N ILE A 31 -16.28 22.14 25.23
CA ILE A 31 -14.84 22.06 24.95
C ILE A 31 -14.10 22.76 26.09
N THR A 32 -13.17 22.08 26.74
CA THR A 32 -12.41 22.63 27.85
C THR A 32 -10.99 22.98 27.46
N CYS A 33 -10.38 22.19 26.59
CA CYS A 33 -9.04 22.41 26.10
C CYS A 33 -9.03 22.23 24.59
N GLN A 34 -8.36 23.14 23.90
CA GLN A 34 -8.17 23.07 22.46
C GLN A 34 -6.75 23.49 22.11
N VAL A 35 -6.10 22.73 21.24
CA VAL A 35 -4.76 23.05 20.74
C VAL A 35 -4.77 22.90 19.23
N PRO A 36 -4.56 23.97 18.43
CA PRO A 36 -4.40 25.38 18.80
C PRO A 36 -5.71 26.03 19.30
N ASP A 37 -5.61 27.04 20.16
CA ASP A 37 -6.77 27.75 20.73
C ASP A 37 -7.72 28.29 19.64
N ASN A 38 -9.03 28.18 19.89
CA ASN A 38 -10.11 28.69 19.02
C ASN A 38 -10.14 28.15 17.58
N PHE A 39 -9.55 26.98 17.30
CA PHE A 39 -9.63 26.38 15.97
C PHE A 39 -11.06 25.89 15.61
N ILE A 40 -11.90 25.59 16.60
CA ILE A 40 -13.30 25.15 16.41
C ILE A 40 -14.19 26.17 17.10
N PHE A 41 -15.02 26.86 16.30
CA PHE A 41 -15.99 27.80 16.82
C PHE A 41 -17.14 27.07 17.52
N LYS A 42 -17.71 27.70 18.55
CA LYS A 42 -18.82 27.15 19.35
C LYS A 42 -20.01 26.73 18.49
N ASP A 43 -20.34 27.50 17.45
CA ASP A 43 -21.43 27.18 16.53
C ASP A 43 -21.20 25.87 15.75
N ILE A 44 -19.95 25.54 15.44
CA ILE A 44 -19.59 24.26 14.80
C ILE A 44 -19.66 23.13 15.82
N PHE A 45 -19.16 23.38 17.03
CA PHE A 45 -19.23 22.41 18.11
C PHE A 45 -20.66 22.06 18.49
N ASP A 46 -21.58 23.02 18.56
CA ASP A 46 -22.97 22.78 18.93
C ASP A 46 -23.66 21.82 17.95
N ASN A 47 -23.37 21.95 16.64
CA ASN A 47 -23.87 21.04 15.60
C ASN A 47 -23.32 19.60 15.72
N VAL A 48 -22.10 19.45 16.26
CA VAL A 48 -21.40 18.16 16.33
C VAL A 48 -21.42 17.56 17.75
N SER A 49 -21.82 18.33 18.75
CA SER A 49 -21.79 18.02 20.19
C SER A 49 -22.51 16.71 20.53
N VAL A 50 -23.63 16.44 19.84
CA VAL A 50 -24.44 15.21 19.99
C VAL A 50 -23.66 13.95 19.61
N TYR A 51 -22.75 14.06 18.66
CA TYR A 51 -21.92 12.96 18.17
C TYR A 51 -20.59 12.85 18.92
N ILE A 52 -20.13 13.94 19.53
CA ILE A 52 -18.91 13.98 20.36
C ILE A 52 -19.20 13.35 21.73
N ILE A 53 -20.38 13.56 22.31
CA ILE A 53 -20.79 12.90 23.57
C ILE A 53 -22.06 12.09 23.30
N PRO A 54 -21.93 10.91 22.64
CA PRO A 54 -23.10 10.13 22.26
C PRO A 54 -23.72 9.43 23.47
N LYS A 55 -24.96 8.97 23.27
CA LYS A 55 -25.69 8.12 24.23
C LYS A 55 -24.95 6.80 24.48
N ALA A 56 -25.28 6.15 25.60
CA ALA A 56 -24.60 4.96 26.14
C ALA A 56 -24.29 3.82 25.15
N GLN A 57 -25.05 3.72 24.06
CA GLN A 57 -24.92 2.68 23.05
C GLN A 57 -23.67 2.80 22.14
N LEU A 58 -23.06 4.00 22.05
CA LEU A 58 -21.91 4.28 21.18
C LEU A 58 -20.64 4.64 21.98
N GLN A 59 -20.55 4.19 23.23
CA GLN A 59 -19.39 4.42 24.10
C GLN A 59 -18.30 3.39 23.83
N ARG A 60 -17.03 3.80 23.96
CA ARG A 60 -15.84 2.99 23.63
C ARG A 60 -15.74 2.53 22.17
N SER A 61 -16.52 3.11 21.27
CA SER A 61 -16.33 2.96 19.82
C SER A 61 -15.62 4.20 19.26
N THR A 62 -14.69 4.00 18.33
CA THR A 62 -14.08 5.11 17.59
C THR A 62 -15.14 5.77 16.70
N ILE A 63 -15.32 7.08 16.84
CA ILE A 63 -16.30 7.85 16.07
C ILE A 63 -15.53 8.74 15.09
N THR A 64 -15.79 8.56 13.80
CA THR A 64 -15.28 9.46 12.76
C THR A 64 -16.44 10.27 12.19
N ILE A 65 -16.39 11.58 12.37
CA ILE A 65 -17.39 12.52 11.87
C ILE A 65 -16.73 13.33 10.77
N THR A 66 -17.27 13.26 9.56
CA THR A 66 -16.85 14.15 8.48
C THR A 66 -17.74 15.38 8.51
N PHE A 67 -17.14 16.55 8.71
CA PHE A 67 -17.84 17.82 8.69
C PHE A 67 -17.50 18.58 7.41
N PHE A 68 -18.54 18.96 6.68
CA PHE A 68 -18.48 19.83 5.53
C PHE A 68 -18.74 21.26 6.01
N CYS A 69 -17.72 22.11 5.97
CA CYS A 69 -17.87 23.53 6.28
C CYS A 69 -18.08 24.30 4.97
N SER A 70 -19.11 25.14 4.87
CA SER A 70 -19.36 25.93 3.66
C SER A 70 -18.28 27.01 3.39
N THR A 71 -17.47 27.34 4.40
CA THR A 71 -16.56 28.51 4.39
C THR A 71 -15.08 28.11 4.57
N LEU A 72 -14.79 26.86 4.93
CA LEU A 72 -13.45 26.30 5.13
C LEU A 72 -13.38 24.90 4.51
N LYS A 73 -12.16 24.43 4.20
CA LYS A 73 -11.92 23.06 3.72
C LYS A 73 -12.64 22.03 4.59
N ASP A 74 -13.13 20.96 3.97
CA ASP A 74 -13.74 19.84 4.68
C ASP A 74 -12.79 19.27 5.74
N TYR A 75 -13.31 18.97 6.94
CA TYR A 75 -12.54 18.41 8.05
C TYR A 75 -13.14 17.08 8.54
N LYS A 76 -12.29 16.23 9.11
CA LYS A 76 -12.69 15.01 9.80
C LYS A 76 -12.31 15.09 11.27
N ILE A 77 -13.29 14.85 12.13
CA ILE A 77 -13.13 14.76 13.57
C ILE A 77 -13.13 13.28 13.94
N LEU A 78 -12.05 12.84 14.57
CA LEU A 78 -11.87 11.51 15.08
C LEU A 78 -11.94 11.56 16.62
N GLY A 79 -12.98 11.01 17.21
CA GLY A 79 -13.18 10.99 18.66
C GLY A 79 -13.27 9.58 19.23
N PHE A 80 -12.98 9.46 20.52
CA PHE A 80 -13.21 8.24 21.30
C PHE A 80 -13.91 8.62 22.62
N PRO A 81 -15.25 8.53 22.69
CA PRO A 81 -16.00 8.89 23.88
C PRO A 81 -15.80 7.84 24.99
N VAL A 82 -15.38 8.33 26.15
CA VAL A 82 -15.15 7.54 27.36
C VAL A 82 -16.16 7.93 28.43
N LYS A 83 -16.67 6.90 29.12
CA LYS A 83 -17.52 7.04 30.30
C LYS A 83 -16.84 6.34 31.47
N ILE A 84 -16.73 7.04 32.59
CA ILE A 84 -16.28 6.51 33.87
C ILE A 84 -17.47 6.57 34.83
N ASP A 85 -17.90 5.43 35.36
CA ASP A 85 -18.95 5.35 36.38
C ASP A 85 -18.32 5.37 37.77
N ASP A 86 -18.51 6.45 38.53
CA ASP A 86 -18.10 6.54 39.94
C ASP A 86 -19.06 7.47 40.71
N LYS A 87 -19.38 7.11 41.94
CA LYS A 87 -20.24 7.88 42.86
C LYS A 87 -19.60 9.19 43.31
N LYS A 88 -18.29 9.37 43.07
CA LYS A 88 -17.57 10.62 43.34
C LYS A 88 -18.02 11.78 42.45
N TYR A 89 -18.63 11.49 41.29
CA TYR A 89 -19.05 12.52 40.34
C TYR A 89 -20.50 12.96 40.54
N ALA A 90 -20.81 14.23 40.26
CA ALA A 90 -22.12 14.87 40.47
C ALA A 90 -23.31 14.18 39.75
N ARG A 91 -23.07 13.26 38.81
CA ARG A 91 -24.10 12.45 38.12
C ARG A 91 -23.85 10.94 38.20
N ASN A 92 -23.02 10.48 39.15
CA ASN A 92 -22.53 9.10 39.24
C ASN A 92 -21.74 8.61 38.01
N ALA A 93 -21.45 9.50 37.05
CA ALA A 93 -20.70 9.21 35.84
C ALA A 93 -20.01 10.47 35.32
N PHE A 94 -18.77 10.31 34.85
CA PHE A 94 -17.96 11.31 34.17
C PHE A 94 -17.85 10.95 32.69
N TYR A 95 -18.20 11.90 31.81
CA TYR A 95 -18.13 11.72 30.36
C TYR A 95 -17.13 12.69 29.78
N PHE A 96 -16.18 12.17 29.03
CA PHE A 96 -15.24 12.98 28.27
C PHE A 96 -14.96 12.34 26.91
N ASN A 97 -14.53 13.15 25.96
CA ASN A 97 -14.09 12.70 24.65
C ASN A 97 -12.85 13.50 24.23
N LEU A 98 -11.84 12.76 23.79
CA LEU A 98 -10.66 13.31 23.14
C LEU A 98 -10.83 13.22 21.62
N CYS A 99 -10.75 14.36 20.94
CA CYS A 99 -10.99 14.46 19.50
C CYS A 99 -9.77 15.00 18.75
N PHE A 100 -9.39 14.32 17.67
CA PHE A 100 -8.38 14.76 16.71
C PHE A 100 -9.06 15.30 15.45
N VAL A 101 -8.59 16.44 14.96
CA VAL A 101 -9.10 17.09 13.76
C VAL A 101 -8.05 16.99 12.67
N CYS A 102 -8.42 16.35 11.56
CA CYS A 102 -7.60 16.19 10.37
C CYS A 102 -8.32 16.78 9.15
N ASP A 103 -7.58 17.03 8.07
CA ASP A 103 -8.17 17.45 6.78
C ASP A 103 -9.09 16.33 6.22
N ALA A 104 -10.16 16.65 5.48
CA ALA A 104 -11.12 15.62 5.03
C ALA A 104 -10.54 14.60 4.06
N ASN A 105 -9.55 14.99 3.27
CA ASN A 105 -8.85 14.07 2.36
C ASN A 105 -7.87 13.17 3.09
N ALA A 106 -7.69 13.35 4.40
CA ALA A 106 -6.79 12.55 5.21
C ALA A 106 -7.35 11.16 5.51
N ARG A 107 -6.43 10.19 5.56
CA ARG A 107 -6.73 8.84 6.07
C ARG A 107 -6.66 8.85 7.60
N THR A 108 -7.82 9.00 8.25
CA THR A 108 -7.94 9.03 9.71
C THR A 108 -7.72 7.68 10.40
N VAL A 109 -7.78 6.57 9.64
CA VAL A 109 -7.62 5.19 10.14
C VAL A 109 -6.29 4.99 10.88
N HIS A 110 -5.23 5.71 10.49
CA HIS A 110 -3.92 5.64 11.14
C HIS A 110 -3.91 6.18 12.57
N TYR A 111 -4.83 7.09 12.88
CA TYR A 111 -4.91 7.77 14.18
C TYR A 111 -5.86 7.09 15.16
N GLU A 112 -6.73 6.16 14.71
CA GLU A 112 -7.69 5.49 15.59
C GLU A 112 -7.04 4.75 16.77
N PRO A 113 -5.95 3.96 16.58
CA PRO A 113 -5.29 3.30 17.70
C PRO A 113 -4.64 4.29 18.67
N VAL A 114 -4.19 5.43 18.15
CA VAL A 114 -3.54 6.50 18.93
C VAL A 114 -4.56 7.21 19.81
N VAL A 115 -5.71 7.60 19.24
CA VAL A 115 -6.80 8.24 20.00
C VAL A 115 -7.34 7.29 21.06
N ARG A 116 -7.50 5.99 20.75
CA ARG A 116 -7.92 4.98 21.73
C ARG A 116 -6.92 4.87 22.88
N LYS A 117 -5.64 4.64 22.59
CA LYS A 117 -4.60 4.48 23.61
C LYS A 117 -4.42 5.74 24.47
N MET A 118 -4.56 6.92 23.87
CA MET A 118 -4.52 8.18 24.61
C MET A 118 -5.74 8.34 25.52
N SER A 119 -6.94 7.98 25.04
CA SER A 119 -8.16 8.05 25.85
C SER A 119 -8.13 7.05 27.01
N ASP A 120 -7.60 5.86 26.79
CA ASP A 120 -7.38 4.85 27.85
C ASP A 120 -6.35 5.33 28.88
N PHE A 121 -5.28 6.00 28.43
CA PHE A 121 -4.29 6.61 29.32
C PHE A 121 -4.90 7.74 30.17
N LEU A 122 -5.70 8.62 29.59
CA LEU A 122 -6.43 9.66 30.33
C LEU A 122 -7.44 9.06 31.33
N MET A 123 -8.11 7.97 30.95
CA MET A 123 -9.01 7.23 31.83
C MET A 123 -8.25 6.64 33.04
N ALA A 124 -7.08 6.04 32.82
CA ALA A 124 -6.25 5.50 33.90
C ALA A 124 -5.75 6.61 34.84
N LEU A 125 -5.28 7.73 34.29
CA LEU A 125 -4.87 8.91 35.08
C LEU A 125 -6.01 9.48 35.92
N GLU A 126 -7.24 9.46 35.40
CA GLU A 126 -8.41 9.92 36.14
C GLU A 126 -8.79 8.98 37.30
N ILE A 127 -8.69 7.67 37.09
CA ILE A 127 -9.00 6.67 38.14
C ILE A 127 -7.97 6.73 39.28
N GLU A 128 -6.69 6.90 38.95
CA GLU A 128 -5.60 6.88 39.94
C GLU A 128 -5.41 8.23 40.64
N ASN A 129 -5.45 9.33 39.89
CA ASN A 129 -5.05 10.65 40.39
C ASN A 129 -6.19 11.69 40.40
N CYS A 130 -7.40 11.33 39.97
CA CYS A 130 -8.49 12.30 39.73
C CYS A 130 -8.03 13.49 38.88
N PHE A 131 -7.13 13.26 37.92
CA PHE A 131 -6.39 14.31 37.22
C PHE A 131 -7.28 15.32 36.48
N LEU A 132 -8.37 14.86 35.86
CA LEU A 132 -9.33 15.66 35.10
C LEU A 132 -10.40 16.29 36.00
N SER A 133 -10.72 15.68 37.15
CA SER A 133 -11.76 16.17 38.07
C SER A 133 -11.25 17.05 39.21
N ALA A 134 -9.97 16.92 39.59
CA ALA A 134 -9.37 17.63 40.72
C ALA A 134 -8.57 18.87 40.33
N SER A 135 -8.25 19.08 39.04
CA SER A 135 -7.45 20.23 38.59
C SER A 135 -8.34 21.36 38.04
N ASP A 136 -8.37 22.49 38.75
CA ASP A 136 -8.92 23.75 38.21
C ASP A 136 -8.05 24.29 37.06
N ASP A 137 -6.75 24.01 37.10
CA ASP A 137 -5.78 24.41 36.08
C ASP A 137 -5.58 23.31 35.01
N LYS A 138 -6.40 23.37 33.95
CA LYS A 138 -6.29 22.49 32.77
C LYS A 138 -5.10 22.83 31.85
N SER A 139 -4.15 23.64 32.32
CA SER A 139 -2.92 24.03 31.62
C SER A 139 -2.01 22.83 31.35
N ARG A 140 -1.82 21.96 32.34
CA ARG A 140 -1.02 20.73 32.20
C ARG A 140 -1.59 19.78 31.14
N LEU A 141 -2.91 19.66 31.07
CA LEU A 141 -3.58 18.91 30.00
C LEU A 141 -3.32 19.56 28.64
N ALA A 142 -3.41 20.89 28.54
CA ALA A 142 -3.12 21.60 27.30
C ALA A 142 -1.66 21.42 26.84
N GLU A 143 -0.70 21.46 27.77
CA GLU A 143 0.72 21.18 27.50
C GLU A 143 0.93 19.74 26.99
N MET A 144 0.33 18.74 27.64
CA MET A 144 0.38 17.36 27.17
C MET A 144 -0.21 17.21 25.76
N LEU A 145 -1.37 17.81 25.49
CA LEU A 145 -1.99 17.77 24.16
C LEU A 145 -1.14 18.48 23.10
N ALA A 146 -0.49 19.60 23.44
CA ALA A 146 0.44 20.30 22.57
C ALA A 146 1.68 19.45 22.26
N GLN A 147 2.26 18.80 23.27
CA GLN A 147 3.37 17.86 23.08
C GLN A 147 2.97 16.68 22.19
N VAL A 148 1.77 16.11 22.39
CA VAL A 148 1.25 15.04 21.52
C VAL A 148 1.11 15.54 20.09
N MET A 149 0.50 16.71 19.88
CA MET A 149 0.31 17.27 18.53
C MET A 149 1.65 17.50 17.83
N GLN A 150 2.64 18.10 18.50
CA GLN A 150 3.96 18.37 17.93
C GLN A 150 4.72 17.08 17.63
N ASN A 151 4.80 16.15 18.60
CA ASN A 151 5.55 14.91 18.43
C ASN A 151 4.92 13.96 17.41
N LEU A 152 3.59 13.89 17.35
CA LEU A 152 2.90 13.09 16.33
C LEU A 152 3.08 13.69 14.92
N ASN A 153 3.11 15.01 14.79
CA ASN A 153 3.33 15.67 13.50
C ASN A 153 4.79 15.58 13.03
N LEU A 154 5.77 15.65 13.93
CA LEU A 154 7.21 15.60 13.60
C LEU A 154 7.74 14.17 13.51
N TYR A 155 7.59 13.39 14.58
CA TYR A 155 8.24 12.08 14.76
C TYR A 155 7.29 10.90 14.57
N LYS A 156 5.97 11.13 14.55
CA LYS A 156 4.92 10.08 14.51
C LYS A 156 4.97 9.11 15.69
N MET A 157 5.75 9.47 16.70
CA MET A 157 5.92 8.76 17.96
C MET A 157 5.90 9.78 19.08
N CYS A 158 5.22 9.47 20.17
CA CYS A 158 5.19 10.32 21.35
C CYS A 158 5.22 9.42 22.58
N THR A 159 6.11 9.74 23.51
CA THR A 159 6.17 9.09 24.82
C THR A 159 5.60 10.05 25.84
N LEU A 160 4.48 9.68 26.44
CA LEU A 160 3.87 10.44 27.52
C LEU A 160 4.30 9.83 28.84
N THR A 161 4.76 10.66 29.76
CA THR A 161 5.18 10.23 31.09
C THR A 161 4.54 11.18 32.08
N GLU A 162 3.58 10.68 32.88
CA GLU A 162 3.02 11.46 33.97
C GLU A 162 3.04 10.67 35.28
N GLY A 163 3.83 11.17 36.23
CA GLY A 163 4.13 10.46 37.48
C GLY A 163 4.78 9.10 37.23
N THR A 164 4.10 8.04 37.63
CA THR A 164 4.52 6.63 37.46
C THR A 164 4.01 5.99 36.17
N MET A 165 3.06 6.61 35.48
CA MET A 165 2.42 6.03 34.28
C MET A 165 3.11 6.53 33.01
N THR A 166 3.51 5.61 32.15
CA THR A 166 4.14 5.93 30.86
C THR A 166 3.36 5.28 29.71
N SER A 167 3.11 6.04 28.64
CA SER A 167 2.37 5.57 27.47
C SER A 167 3.10 5.94 26.17
N HIS A 168 3.41 4.93 25.38
CA HIS A 168 4.05 5.09 24.07
C HIS A 168 3.00 5.12 22.96
N LEU A 169 2.83 6.26 22.32
CA LEU A 169 1.98 6.47 21.16
C LEU A 169 2.83 6.34 19.89
N LYS A 170 2.40 5.50 18.94
CA LYS A 170 3.04 5.35 17.62
C LYS A 170 1.97 5.31 16.55
N VAL A 171 2.08 6.20 15.56
CA VAL A 171 1.19 6.20 14.39
C VAL A 171 1.68 5.11 13.44
N VAL A 172 0.87 4.07 13.26
CA VAL A 172 1.18 2.97 12.34
C VAL A 172 0.57 3.27 10.98
N LYS A 173 1.42 3.37 9.96
CA LYS A 173 0.95 3.45 8.56
C LYS A 173 0.39 2.08 8.17
N LEU A 174 -0.91 2.06 7.90
CA LEU A 174 -1.58 0.91 7.28
C LEU A 174 -1.46 1.09 5.76
N ALA A 175 -0.59 0.32 5.12
CA ALA A 175 -0.59 0.28 3.67
C ALA A 175 -1.86 -0.45 3.20
N SER A 176 -2.25 -0.22 1.95
CA SER A 176 -3.34 -0.99 1.35
C SER A 176 -2.97 -2.47 1.33
N GLN A 177 -3.97 -3.34 1.45
CA GLN A 177 -3.74 -4.78 1.34
C GLN A 177 -2.97 -5.08 0.04
N PRO A 178 -1.86 -5.82 0.13
CA PRO A 178 -1.04 -6.12 -1.02
C PRO A 178 -1.81 -7.05 -1.96
N LYS A 179 -1.63 -6.87 -3.27
CA LYS A 179 -2.21 -7.78 -4.27
C LYS A 179 -1.70 -9.20 -4.03
N PRO A 180 -2.52 -10.23 -4.30
CA PRO A 180 -2.07 -11.61 -4.19
C PRO A 180 -0.89 -11.85 -5.15
N VAL A 181 0.11 -12.57 -4.65
CA VAL A 181 1.31 -12.93 -5.40
C VAL A 181 1.06 -14.26 -6.09
N PHE A 182 1.35 -14.31 -7.39
CA PHE A 182 1.20 -15.53 -8.18
C PHE A 182 2.56 -16.20 -8.42
N ASP A 183 2.53 -17.52 -8.64
CA ASP A 183 3.72 -18.36 -8.76
C ASP A 183 4.64 -17.97 -9.94
N HIS A 184 4.05 -17.41 -11.00
CA HIS A 184 4.72 -16.95 -12.23
C HIS A 184 5.32 -15.54 -12.11
N GLN A 185 5.12 -14.84 -10.99
CA GLN A 185 5.66 -13.51 -10.79
C GLN A 185 7.11 -13.58 -10.30
N VAL A 186 7.85 -12.52 -10.58
CA VAL A 186 9.27 -12.39 -10.25
C VAL A 186 9.44 -11.18 -9.32
N PRO A 187 9.88 -11.40 -8.07
CA PRO A 187 10.17 -10.32 -7.13
C PRO A 187 11.49 -9.60 -7.49
N ILE A 188 11.48 -8.27 -7.48
CA ILE A 188 12.66 -7.41 -7.66
C ILE A 188 12.76 -6.41 -6.53
N PHE A 189 13.98 -6.23 -6.00
CA PHE A 189 14.27 -5.17 -5.03
C PHE A 189 14.29 -3.79 -5.69
N LEU A 190 13.57 -2.84 -5.08
CA LEU A 190 13.62 -1.43 -5.49
C LEU A 190 14.85 -0.71 -4.93
N GLU A 191 15.34 -1.15 -3.77
CA GLU A 191 16.46 -0.54 -3.05
C GLU A 191 17.61 -1.54 -2.89
N ASN A 192 18.82 -1.03 -2.62
CA ASN A 192 20.01 -1.87 -2.49
C ASN A 192 19.83 -2.89 -1.37
N LYS A 193 20.09 -4.17 -1.68
CA LYS A 193 20.02 -5.32 -0.74
C LYS A 193 20.75 -5.07 0.59
N GLU A 194 21.81 -4.26 0.55
CA GLU A 194 22.68 -3.94 1.68
C GLU A 194 22.01 -3.12 2.78
N MET A 195 20.93 -2.38 2.48
CA MET A 195 20.19 -1.64 3.54
C MET A 195 19.29 -2.56 4.38
N PHE A 196 19.07 -3.80 3.94
CA PHE A 196 18.13 -4.73 4.56
C PHE A 196 18.81 -5.89 5.28
N GLN A 197 20.14 -5.93 5.36
CA GLN A 197 20.84 -6.91 6.18
C GLN A 197 20.69 -6.54 7.66
N ASN A 198 19.73 -7.17 8.34
CA ASN A 198 19.52 -6.97 9.76
C ASN A 198 19.27 -8.33 10.44
N ASP A 199 19.83 -8.55 11.63
CA ASP A 199 19.59 -9.78 12.40
C ASP A 199 18.14 -9.90 12.91
N GLN A 200 17.33 -8.85 12.73
CA GLN A 200 15.93 -8.76 13.17
C GLN A 200 14.92 -9.30 12.14
N TRP A 201 15.35 -9.77 10.98
CA TRP A 201 14.44 -10.33 9.98
C TRP A 201 14.02 -11.77 10.35
N ASP A 202 12.78 -12.13 10.00
CA ASP A 202 12.27 -13.48 10.19
C ASP A 202 13.12 -14.51 9.42
N LEU A 203 13.28 -15.70 9.99
CA LEU A 203 14.09 -16.79 9.43
C LEU A 203 13.71 -17.10 7.96
N THR A 204 12.41 -17.12 7.65
CA THR A 204 11.90 -17.35 6.30
C THR A 204 12.32 -16.25 5.33
N THR A 205 12.33 -14.98 5.79
CA THR A 205 12.77 -13.86 4.96
C THR A 205 14.27 -13.92 4.71
N GLN A 206 15.06 -14.27 5.73
CA GLN A 206 16.51 -14.44 5.60
C GLN A 206 16.88 -15.54 4.62
N GLN A 207 16.12 -16.64 4.57
CA GLN A 207 16.33 -17.72 3.62
C GLN A 207 15.93 -17.34 2.19
N VAL A 208 14.86 -16.58 2.01
CA VAL A 208 14.34 -16.23 0.67
C VAL A 208 15.11 -15.05 0.04
N LEU A 209 15.56 -14.08 0.83
CA LEU A 209 16.20 -12.83 0.35
C LEU A 209 17.42 -13.03 -0.57
N PRO A 210 18.33 -14.00 -0.35
CA PRO A 210 19.47 -14.25 -1.22
C PRO A 210 19.06 -14.66 -2.64
N TYR A 211 17.98 -15.44 -2.76
CA TYR A 211 17.50 -16.01 -4.02
C TYR A 211 16.62 -15.04 -4.83
N ILE A 212 16.23 -13.90 -4.25
CA ILE A 212 15.58 -12.82 -4.99
C ILE A 212 16.66 -12.08 -5.82
N ASP A 213 16.92 -12.60 -7.02
CA ASP A 213 17.87 -12.06 -8.01
C ASP A 213 17.21 -11.14 -9.04
N GLY A 214 15.88 -11.11 -9.05
CA GLY A 214 15.05 -10.37 -9.99
C GLY A 214 14.73 -11.10 -11.30
N PHE A 215 15.20 -12.33 -11.49
CA PHE A 215 14.91 -13.14 -12.68
C PHE A 215 14.16 -14.44 -12.35
N ASN A 216 14.38 -14.99 -11.16
CA ASN A 216 13.72 -16.19 -10.71
C ASN A 216 12.28 -15.90 -10.29
N HIS A 217 11.35 -16.74 -10.74
CA HIS A 217 9.95 -16.68 -10.35
C HIS A 217 9.75 -17.31 -8.96
N VAL A 218 8.65 -16.99 -8.29
CA VAL A 218 8.38 -17.42 -6.90
C VAL A 218 8.51 -18.95 -6.74
N ALA A 219 8.00 -19.75 -7.68
CA ALA A 219 8.10 -21.21 -7.57
C ALA A 219 9.55 -21.74 -7.65
N ARG A 220 10.42 -21.10 -8.46
CA ARG A 220 11.84 -21.45 -8.51
C ARG A 220 12.59 -21.01 -7.27
N ILE A 221 12.25 -19.83 -6.73
CA ILE A 221 12.81 -19.35 -5.46
C ILE A 221 12.45 -20.33 -4.33
N ALA A 222 11.21 -20.82 -4.30
CA ALA A 222 10.77 -21.83 -3.34
C ALA A 222 11.58 -23.14 -3.44
N ALA A 223 11.86 -23.60 -4.67
CA ALA A 223 12.66 -24.80 -4.90
C ALA A 223 14.15 -24.60 -4.54
N GLU A 224 14.73 -23.43 -4.80
CA GLU A 224 16.14 -23.13 -4.46
C GLU A 224 16.36 -22.85 -2.97
N ALA A 225 15.34 -22.32 -2.28
CA ALA A 225 15.38 -22.04 -0.84
C ALA A 225 14.91 -23.24 0.02
N ASP A 226 14.39 -24.31 -0.59
CA ASP A 226 13.78 -25.45 0.10
C ASP A 226 12.66 -25.06 1.08
N VAL A 227 11.81 -24.12 0.65
CA VAL A 227 10.67 -23.62 1.44
C VAL A 227 9.37 -23.86 0.67
N GLU A 228 8.29 -24.17 1.38
CA GLU A 228 6.97 -24.33 0.77
C GLU A 228 6.53 -23.07 0.00
N ASN A 229 6.03 -23.26 -1.23
CA ASN A 229 5.64 -22.15 -2.12
C ASN A 229 4.59 -21.20 -1.49
N ASN A 230 3.66 -21.70 -0.67
CA ASN A 230 2.68 -20.85 0.01
C ASN A 230 3.32 -19.92 1.07
N LEU A 231 4.35 -20.39 1.76
CA LEU A 231 5.12 -19.59 2.71
C LEU A 231 5.94 -18.52 1.98
N VAL A 232 6.58 -18.88 0.85
CA VAL A 232 7.32 -17.92 0.02
C VAL A 232 6.37 -16.86 -0.54
N LYS A 233 5.19 -17.24 -1.04
CA LYS A 233 4.16 -16.28 -1.49
C LYS A 233 3.76 -15.30 -0.39
N SER A 234 3.51 -15.80 0.82
CA SER A 234 3.16 -14.96 1.98
C SER A 234 4.31 -14.03 2.38
N CYS A 235 5.54 -14.53 2.36
CA CYS A 235 6.75 -13.75 2.62
C CYS A 235 6.93 -12.63 1.58
N VAL A 236 6.83 -12.95 0.30
CA VAL A 236 6.95 -11.96 -0.79
C VAL A 236 5.79 -10.94 -0.73
N GLN A 237 4.58 -11.38 -0.38
CA GLN A 237 3.44 -10.49 -0.17
C GLN A 237 3.70 -9.47 0.95
N ASN A 238 4.34 -9.89 2.04
CA ASN A 238 4.76 -8.98 3.11
C ASN A 238 5.85 -8.01 2.65
N LEU A 239 6.84 -8.49 1.88
CA LEU A 239 7.89 -7.63 1.31
C LEU A 239 7.31 -6.57 0.36
N VAL A 240 6.27 -6.93 -0.40
CA VAL A 240 5.53 -6.00 -1.27
C VAL A 240 4.71 -5.01 -0.45
N TYR A 241 4.11 -5.44 0.65
CA TYR A 241 3.37 -4.55 1.56
C TYR A 241 4.25 -3.45 2.16
N TYR A 242 5.49 -3.77 2.53
CA TYR A 242 6.47 -2.80 3.03
C TYR A 242 7.16 -1.99 1.93
N GLY A 243 6.90 -2.29 0.65
CA GLY A 243 7.48 -1.57 -0.49
C GLY A 243 8.95 -1.88 -0.77
N VAL A 244 9.50 -2.95 -0.18
CA VAL A 244 10.89 -3.39 -0.39
C VAL A 244 11.04 -4.06 -1.76
N VAL A 245 10.01 -4.82 -2.15
CA VAL A 245 9.99 -5.62 -3.38
C VAL A 245 8.84 -5.21 -4.28
N THR A 246 9.09 -5.18 -5.58
CA THR A 246 8.05 -5.09 -6.62
C THR A 246 7.92 -6.40 -7.36
N LEU A 247 6.71 -6.72 -7.80
CA LEU A 247 6.42 -7.92 -8.58
C LEU A 247 6.33 -7.55 -10.05
N ILE A 248 7.16 -8.20 -10.85
CA ILE A 248 7.09 -8.11 -12.31
C ILE A 248 6.67 -9.45 -12.90
N PRO A 249 6.08 -9.48 -14.10
CA PRO A 249 5.88 -10.71 -14.84
C PRO A 249 7.20 -11.37 -15.24
N ILE A 250 7.18 -12.70 -15.37
CA ILE A 250 8.29 -13.46 -15.94
C ILE A 250 8.66 -12.96 -17.34
N PHE A 251 9.97 -12.85 -17.59
CA PHE A 251 10.50 -12.57 -18.91
C PHE A 251 10.56 -13.85 -19.73
N GLN A 252 9.79 -13.91 -20.82
CA GLN A 252 9.89 -14.93 -21.86
C GLN A 252 9.98 -14.26 -23.21
N TYR A 253 10.74 -14.85 -24.14
CA TYR A 253 10.91 -14.26 -25.47
C TYR A 253 9.61 -14.27 -26.29
N SER A 254 8.68 -15.20 -26.02
CA SER A 254 7.36 -15.23 -26.65
C SER A 254 6.43 -14.08 -26.20
N ASN A 255 6.79 -13.36 -25.12
CA ASN A 255 5.92 -12.31 -24.58
C ASN A 255 5.84 -11.10 -25.51
N VAL A 256 4.65 -10.49 -25.52
CA VAL A 256 4.37 -9.22 -26.19
C VAL A 256 4.27 -8.11 -25.14
N TYR A 257 4.94 -7.01 -25.45
CA TYR A 257 5.06 -5.84 -24.58
C TYR A 257 4.51 -4.62 -25.31
N ALA A 258 3.73 -3.81 -24.62
CA ALA A 258 3.20 -2.55 -25.15
C ALA A 258 3.70 -1.36 -24.36
N ILE A 259 3.98 -0.28 -25.08
CA ILE A 259 4.40 1.00 -24.52
C ILE A 259 3.25 1.65 -23.75
N THR A 260 3.56 2.26 -22.61
CA THR A 260 2.65 3.15 -21.87
C THR A 260 2.95 4.62 -22.20
N PRO A 261 1.98 5.54 -22.02
CA PRO A 261 2.22 6.97 -22.25
C PRO A 261 3.34 7.55 -21.35
N LYS A 262 3.74 6.85 -20.28
CA LYS A 262 4.87 7.23 -19.42
C LYS A 262 6.22 7.21 -20.14
N LEU A 263 6.33 6.55 -21.30
CA LEU A 263 7.54 6.64 -22.14
C LEU A 263 7.84 8.08 -22.59
N ARG A 264 6.82 8.95 -22.67
CA ARG A 264 7.04 10.38 -22.93
C ARG A 264 7.84 11.06 -21.83
N GLN A 265 7.63 10.65 -20.57
CA GLN A 265 8.35 11.19 -19.42
C GLN A 265 9.81 10.72 -19.40
N LEU A 266 10.12 9.51 -19.88
CA LEU A 266 11.50 9.07 -20.11
C LEU A 266 12.24 10.00 -21.08
N GLY A 267 11.56 10.56 -22.08
CA GLY A 267 12.16 11.53 -23.02
C GLY A 267 12.53 12.87 -22.37
N ASN A 268 11.82 13.27 -21.32
CA ASN A 268 12.00 14.58 -20.67
C ASN A 268 12.91 14.52 -19.43
N ASP A 269 12.94 13.40 -18.72
CA ASP A 269 13.69 13.23 -17.46
C ASP A 269 15.13 12.72 -17.69
N THR A 270 16.12 13.61 -17.66
CA THR A 270 17.55 13.23 -17.81
C THR A 270 18.05 12.23 -16.76
N LYS A 271 17.64 12.38 -15.49
CA LYS A 271 17.99 11.44 -14.41
C LYS A 271 17.43 10.03 -14.63
N LEU A 272 16.26 9.91 -15.25
CA LEU A 272 15.66 8.61 -15.54
C LEU A 272 16.35 7.95 -16.74
N GLN A 273 16.79 8.76 -17.72
CA GLN A 273 17.61 8.29 -18.83
C GLN A 273 18.94 7.71 -18.35
N GLU A 274 19.66 8.41 -17.47
CA GLU A 274 20.93 7.92 -16.90
C GLU A 274 20.75 6.60 -16.14
N ARG A 275 19.69 6.48 -15.34
CA ARG A 275 19.33 5.22 -14.66
C ARG A 275 19.02 4.11 -15.65
N CYS A 276 18.21 4.40 -16.67
CA CYS A 276 17.86 3.44 -17.71
C CYS A 276 19.11 2.94 -18.46
N ILE A 277 20.04 3.84 -18.80
CA ILE A 277 21.28 3.48 -19.50
C ILE A 277 22.16 2.63 -18.59
N THR A 278 22.32 3.03 -17.32
CA THR A 278 23.13 2.30 -16.35
C THR A 278 22.58 0.88 -16.16
N TYR A 279 21.26 0.75 -16.03
CA TYR A 279 20.59 -0.53 -15.78
C TYR A 279 20.52 -1.44 -17.02
N ALA A 280 20.28 -0.87 -18.20
CA ALA A 280 20.19 -1.62 -19.47
C ALA A 280 21.55 -1.99 -20.05
N SER A 281 22.64 -1.33 -19.63
CA SER A 281 23.99 -1.61 -20.13
C SER A 281 24.46 -3.01 -19.72
N LYS A 282 25.13 -3.69 -20.66
CA LYS A 282 25.75 -5.00 -20.40
C LYS A 282 26.98 -4.91 -19.51
N MET A 283 27.71 -3.81 -19.62
CA MET A 283 28.90 -3.51 -18.83
C MET A 283 28.85 -2.02 -18.44
N PRO A 284 29.12 -1.63 -17.19
CA PRO A 284 29.20 -0.21 -16.79
C PRO A 284 30.32 0.54 -17.55
N ARG A 285 31.26 -0.21 -18.14
CA ARG A 285 32.41 0.31 -18.90
C ARG A 285 32.07 0.71 -20.34
N GLN A 286 30.91 0.28 -20.88
CA GLN A 286 30.44 0.62 -22.22
C GLN A 286 28.92 0.85 -22.19
N PRO A 287 28.45 2.07 -21.88
CA PRO A 287 27.03 2.37 -21.78
C PRO A 287 26.31 2.23 -23.13
N ALA A 288 25.07 1.76 -23.10
CA ALA A 288 24.20 1.71 -24.26
C ALA A 288 23.79 3.13 -24.68
N CYS A 289 23.62 3.37 -25.98
CA CYS A 289 23.15 4.66 -26.46
C CYS A 289 21.65 4.82 -26.16
N PHE A 290 21.28 5.94 -25.53
CA PHE A 290 19.88 6.24 -25.20
C PHE A 290 18.96 6.19 -26.42
N ARG A 291 19.45 6.66 -27.58
CA ARG A 291 18.68 6.63 -28.84
C ARG A 291 18.26 5.22 -29.23
N ASP A 292 19.16 4.27 -29.07
CA ASP A 292 18.91 2.88 -29.49
C ASP A 292 18.02 2.16 -28.48
N VAL A 293 18.18 2.45 -27.19
CA VAL A 293 17.27 2.03 -26.11
C VAL A 293 15.85 2.57 -26.36
N TYR A 294 15.73 3.87 -26.64
CA TYR A 294 14.44 4.51 -26.91
C TYR A 294 13.80 3.98 -28.20
N ARG A 295 14.59 3.71 -29.24
CA ARG A 295 14.12 3.06 -30.48
C ARG A 295 13.63 1.64 -30.22
N MET A 296 14.28 0.89 -29.33
CA MET A 296 13.83 -0.44 -28.94
C MET A 296 12.51 -0.36 -28.17
N TYR A 297 12.37 0.59 -27.23
CA TYR A 297 11.08 0.85 -26.58
C TYR A 297 10.00 1.25 -27.58
N SER A 298 10.27 2.16 -28.52
CA SER A 298 9.27 2.63 -29.49
C SER A 298 8.83 1.58 -30.50
N SER A 299 9.63 0.54 -30.71
CA SER A 299 9.29 -0.59 -31.57
C SER A 299 8.37 -1.62 -30.90
N MET A 300 8.19 -1.56 -29.58
CA MET A 300 7.31 -2.46 -28.84
C MET A 300 5.84 -2.08 -29.07
N THR A 301 5.18 -2.81 -29.96
CA THR A 301 3.79 -2.58 -30.37
C THR A 301 2.99 -3.87 -30.25
N TYR A 302 1.65 -3.75 -30.31
CA TYR A 302 0.74 -4.90 -30.31
C TYR A 302 1.12 -5.86 -31.44
N GLY A 303 1.42 -7.12 -31.10
CA GLY A 303 1.71 -8.18 -32.06
C GLY A 303 3.18 -8.40 -32.42
N VAL A 304 4.13 -7.61 -31.91
CA VAL A 304 5.57 -7.91 -32.09
C VAL A 304 6.09 -8.64 -30.86
N THR A 305 6.57 -9.87 -31.04
CA THR A 305 7.14 -10.64 -29.93
C THR A 305 8.54 -10.15 -29.58
N MET A 306 8.97 -10.41 -28.34
CA MET A 306 10.34 -10.07 -27.95
C MET A 306 11.40 -10.86 -28.75
N LYS A 307 11.08 -12.06 -29.26
CA LYS A 307 11.93 -12.80 -30.21
C LYS A 307 12.19 -11.99 -31.47
N ASP A 308 11.13 -11.46 -32.09
CA ASP A 308 11.22 -10.68 -33.33
C ASP A 308 12.02 -9.39 -33.11
N LEU A 309 11.84 -8.75 -31.95
CA LEU A 309 12.61 -7.56 -31.56
C LEU A 309 14.10 -7.88 -31.39
N CYS A 310 14.44 -8.98 -30.70
CA CYS A 310 15.82 -9.42 -30.56
C CYS A 310 16.46 -9.74 -31.92
N GLN A 311 15.73 -10.36 -32.83
CA GLN A 311 16.24 -10.67 -34.17
C GLN A 311 16.45 -9.42 -35.04
N ARG A 312 15.56 -8.42 -34.94
CA ARG A 312 15.65 -7.17 -35.71
C ARG A 312 16.74 -6.22 -35.21
N PHE A 313 16.86 -6.07 -33.90
CA PHE A 313 17.78 -5.10 -33.30
C PHE A 313 19.15 -5.69 -32.96
N ASN A 314 19.26 -7.02 -32.83
CA ASN A 314 20.47 -7.76 -32.49
C ASN A 314 21.19 -7.19 -31.23
N PRO A 315 20.71 -7.54 -30.02
CA PRO A 315 21.11 -6.89 -28.76
C PRO A 315 22.61 -7.04 -28.43
N GLN A 316 23.27 -8.07 -28.97
CA GLN A 316 24.71 -8.26 -28.81
C GLN A 316 25.53 -7.13 -29.45
N ASN A 317 25.05 -6.61 -30.59
CA ASN A 317 25.71 -5.51 -31.29
C ASN A 317 25.41 -4.16 -30.62
N LEU A 318 24.23 -4.03 -30.01
CA LEU A 318 23.78 -2.82 -29.30
C LEU A 318 24.27 -2.73 -27.85
N ARG A 319 24.93 -3.77 -27.32
CA ARG A 319 25.42 -3.85 -25.92
C ARG A 319 24.34 -3.67 -24.85
N ILE A 320 23.08 -3.94 -25.23
CA ILE A 320 21.90 -3.87 -24.35
C ILE A 320 21.61 -5.27 -23.83
N ASN A 321 21.40 -5.40 -22.52
CA ASN A 321 20.83 -6.61 -21.94
C ASN A 321 19.31 -6.58 -22.07
N GLU A 322 18.74 -7.45 -22.91
CA GLU A 322 17.30 -7.44 -23.19
C GLU A 322 16.45 -7.69 -21.92
N LYS A 323 16.92 -8.57 -21.03
CA LYS A 323 16.20 -8.90 -19.80
C LYS A 323 16.17 -7.72 -18.82
N LYS A 324 17.30 -7.03 -18.65
CA LYS A 324 17.42 -5.86 -17.77
C LYS A 324 16.67 -4.65 -18.32
N LEU A 325 16.66 -4.50 -19.64
CA LEU A 325 15.87 -3.46 -20.31
C LEU A 325 14.39 -3.64 -19.98
N VAL A 326 13.86 -4.86 -20.16
CA VAL A 326 12.44 -5.15 -19.92
C VAL A 326 12.10 -5.06 -18.44
N GLN A 327 12.98 -5.52 -17.54
CA GLN A 327 12.84 -5.30 -16.09
C GLN A 327 12.67 -3.81 -15.77
N PHE A 328 13.60 -2.96 -16.22
CA PHE A 328 13.52 -1.52 -15.96
C PHE A 328 12.24 -0.91 -16.53
N GLY A 329 11.87 -1.30 -17.76
CA GLY A 329 10.63 -0.86 -18.40
C GLY A 329 9.37 -1.26 -17.63
N LEU A 330 9.37 -2.43 -16.98
CA LEU A 330 8.26 -2.91 -16.15
C LEU A 330 8.25 -2.25 -14.76
N ILE A 331 9.42 -2.05 -14.13
CA ILE A 331 9.57 -1.40 -12.81
C ILE A 331 9.09 0.06 -12.86
N GLU A 332 9.55 0.82 -13.85
CA GLU A 332 9.12 2.22 -14.05
C GLU A 332 7.75 2.29 -14.77
N GLY A 333 7.21 1.14 -15.21
CA GLY A 333 5.98 0.98 -15.99
C GLY A 333 5.91 1.81 -17.26
N LEU A 334 7.06 1.95 -17.93
CA LEU A 334 7.20 2.42 -19.30
C LEU A 334 6.61 1.41 -20.29
N ILE A 335 6.63 0.13 -19.90
CA ILE A 335 6.06 -0.99 -20.62
C ILE A 335 4.99 -1.67 -19.76
N ARG A 336 3.92 -2.13 -20.40
CA ARG A 336 3.01 -3.14 -19.86
C ARG A 336 3.15 -4.44 -20.64
N ARG A 337 3.13 -5.58 -19.95
CA ARG A 337 2.98 -6.88 -20.61
C ARG A 337 1.53 -7.04 -21.05
N ILE A 338 1.33 -7.48 -22.27
CA ILE A 338 0.00 -7.88 -22.76
C ILE A 338 -0.17 -9.35 -22.42
N TYR A 339 -1.28 -9.65 -21.76
CA TYR A 339 -1.63 -11.03 -21.43
C TYR A 339 -2.67 -11.54 -22.41
N ASN A 340 -2.52 -12.82 -22.74
CA ASN A 340 -3.42 -13.54 -23.60
C ASN A 340 -4.40 -14.31 -22.71
N TYR A 341 -5.70 -14.10 -22.95
CA TYR A 341 -6.81 -14.73 -22.24
C TYR A 341 -7.62 -15.56 -23.24
N PRO A 342 -7.47 -16.89 -23.23
CA PRO A 342 -8.33 -17.77 -24.03
C PRO A 342 -9.76 -17.76 -23.49
N VAL A 343 -10.72 -17.56 -24.37
CA VAL A 343 -12.16 -17.63 -24.10
C VAL A 343 -12.77 -18.69 -24.99
N LEU A 344 -13.41 -19.68 -24.36
CA LEU A 344 -14.24 -20.62 -25.08
C LEU A 344 -15.60 -19.98 -25.41
N LEU A 345 -15.98 -19.97 -26.68
CA LEU A 345 -17.27 -19.44 -27.11
C LEU A 345 -18.42 -20.32 -26.60
N PRO A 346 -19.44 -19.76 -25.91
CA PRO A 346 -20.61 -20.51 -25.49
C PRO A 346 -21.52 -20.76 -26.69
N GLY A 347 -21.36 -21.90 -27.35
CA GLY A 347 -22.16 -22.27 -28.52
C GLY A 347 -21.59 -23.41 -29.36
N ALA A 348 -20.31 -23.78 -29.17
CA ALA A 348 -19.76 -24.99 -29.76
C ALA A 348 -20.22 -26.21 -28.95
N SER A 349 -21.00 -27.09 -29.58
CA SER A 349 -21.28 -28.43 -29.09
C SER A 349 -20.02 -29.04 -28.49
N CYS A 350 -20.10 -29.48 -27.23
CA CYS A 350 -19.02 -30.17 -26.53
C CYS A 350 -18.45 -31.29 -27.41
N SER A 351 -17.32 -31.06 -28.07
CA SER A 351 -16.45 -32.14 -28.51
C SER A 351 -16.04 -32.91 -27.24
N GLU A 352 -16.10 -34.23 -27.28
CA GLU A 352 -15.80 -35.10 -26.12
C GLU A 352 -14.39 -34.85 -25.54
N GLU A 353 -13.50 -34.25 -26.33
CA GLU A 353 -12.16 -33.77 -25.97
C GLU A 353 -12.18 -32.61 -24.95
N ALA A 354 -13.20 -31.75 -24.99
CA ALA A 354 -13.36 -30.62 -24.06
C ALA A 354 -13.77 -31.04 -22.64
N ARG A 355 -14.36 -32.23 -22.48
CA ARG A 355 -14.71 -32.81 -21.17
C ARG A 355 -13.55 -33.55 -20.52
N ASN A 356 -12.65 -34.12 -21.31
CA ASN A 356 -11.53 -34.94 -20.82
C ASN A 356 -10.27 -34.13 -20.49
N ASN A 357 -10.08 -32.98 -21.14
CA ASN A 357 -8.92 -32.12 -20.85
C ASN A 357 -9.29 -31.09 -19.76
N SER A 358 -8.64 -31.23 -18.59
CA SER A 358 -8.74 -30.30 -17.45
C SER A 358 -8.39 -28.85 -17.79
N ILE A 359 -7.76 -28.62 -18.94
CA ILE A 359 -7.33 -27.34 -19.50
C ILE A 359 -8.53 -26.45 -19.88
N TYR A 360 -9.62 -27.02 -20.43
CA TYR A 360 -10.79 -26.25 -20.87
C TYR A 360 -11.57 -25.61 -19.72
N ARG A 361 -11.41 -26.11 -18.48
CA ARG A 361 -11.97 -25.45 -17.28
C ARG A 361 -11.37 -24.07 -17.01
N TYR A 362 -10.17 -23.81 -17.53
CA TYR A 362 -9.48 -22.53 -17.34
C TYR A 362 -9.71 -21.55 -18.50
N PHE A 363 -10.39 -21.94 -19.58
CA PHE A 363 -10.73 -21.09 -20.74
C PHE A 363 -11.98 -20.22 -20.52
N THR A 364 -12.06 -19.57 -19.36
CA THR A 364 -13.16 -18.70 -18.95
C THR A 364 -12.89 -17.22 -19.25
N GLY A 365 -11.72 -16.89 -19.80
CA GLY A 365 -11.29 -15.49 -20.02
C GLY A 365 -10.80 -14.74 -18.78
N THR A 366 -10.80 -15.38 -17.61
CA THR A 366 -10.31 -14.79 -16.36
C THR A 366 -8.87 -15.15 -16.05
N TYR A 367 -8.39 -16.31 -16.53
CA TYR A 367 -7.04 -16.79 -16.30
C TYR A 367 -6.13 -16.43 -17.46
N SER A 368 -4.98 -15.85 -17.15
CA SER A 368 -3.95 -15.58 -18.16
C SER A 368 -3.30 -16.89 -18.60
N LEU A 369 -2.79 -16.96 -19.84
CA LEU A 369 -2.06 -18.15 -20.32
C LEU A 369 -0.98 -18.64 -19.35
N ASP A 370 -0.30 -17.72 -18.65
CA ASP A 370 0.73 -18.06 -17.67
C ASP A 370 0.16 -18.80 -16.44
N GLU A 371 -1.01 -18.39 -15.95
CA GLU A 371 -1.69 -19.05 -14.82
C GLU A 371 -2.18 -20.43 -15.22
N ILE A 372 -2.66 -20.57 -16.46
CA ILE A 372 -3.05 -21.87 -17.02
C ILE A 372 -1.81 -22.76 -17.11
N CYS A 373 -0.70 -22.27 -17.65
CA CYS A 373 0.56 -23.02 -17.73
C CYS A 373 1.06 -23.47 -16.34
N CYS A 374 1.00 -22.59 -15.34
CA CYS A 374 1.40 -22.94 -13.98
C CYS A 374 0.49 -24.00 -13.35
N ASN A 375 -0.82 -23.94 -13.59
CA ASN A 375 -1.78 -24.86 -12.99
C ASN A 375 -1.85 -26.21 -13.72
N THR A 376 -1.63 -26.22 -15.04
CA THR A 376 -1.69 -27.44 -15.86
C THR A 376 -0.33 -28.08 -16.08
N GLY A 377 0.77 -27.39 -15.78
CA GLY A 377 2.14 -27.88 -15.99
C GLY A 377 2.53 -28.02 -17.47
N HIS A 378 1.71 -27.50 -18.39
CA HIS A 378 1.97 -27.54 -19.83
C HIS A 378 2.76 -26.31 -20.29
N SER A 379 3.53 -26.47 -21.36
CA SER A 379 4.27 -25.35 -21.96
C SER A 379 3.33 -24.40 -22.70
N THR A 380 3.68 -23.12 -22.75
CA THR A 380 2.91 -22.08 -23.46
C THR A 380 2.65 -22.46 -24.92
N ALA A 381 3.65 -23.04 -25.60
CA ALA A 381 3.55 -23.48 -26.98
C ALA A 381 2.55 -24.63 -27.17
N HIS A 382 2.46 -25.57 -26.21
CA HIS A 382 1.48 -26.65 -26.30
C HIS A 382 0.05 -26.14 -26.13
N ILE A 383 -0.15 -25.14 -25.28
CA ILE A 383 -1.46 -24.51 -25.10
C ILE A 383 -1.84 -23.65 -26.31
N GLU A 384 -0.87 -22.94 -26.90
CA GLU A 384 -1.05 -22.23 -28.18
C GLU A 384 -1.42 -23.21 -29.31
N ASP A 385 -0.75 -24.37 -29.43
CA ASP A 385 -1.09 -25.41 -30.41
C ASP A 385 -2.51 -25.95 -30.21
N ILE A 386 -2.97 -26.13 -28.97
CA ILE A 386 -4.34 -26.57 -28.66
C ILE A 386 -5.35 -25.49 -29.09
N ILE A 387 -5.05 -24.22 -28.80
CA ILE A 387 -5.90 -23.09 -29.18
C ILE A 387 -5.96 -22.93 -30.71
N GLU A 388 -4.84 -23.12 -31.42
CA GLU A 388 -4.79 -23.07 -32.88
C GLU A 388 -5.55 -24.24 -33.53
N ARG A 389 -5.59 -25.41 -32.87
CA ARG A 389 -6.38 -26.57 -33.34
C ARG A 389 -7.88 -26.38 -33.10
N ASP A 390 -8.27 -25.69 -32.03
CA ASP A 390 -9.67 -25.46 -31.68
C ASP A 390 -10.20 -24.13 -32.21
N SER A 391 -10.94 -24.18 -33.32
CA SER A 391 -11.63 -23.01 -33.90
C SER A 391 -12.66 -22.33 -32.97
N ASN A 392 -12.95 -22.92 -31.80
CA ASN A 392 -13.94 -22.44 -30.84
C ASN A 392 -13.34 -21.61 -29.69
N VAL A 393 -12.02 -21.45 -29.65
CA VAL A 393 -11.32 -20.66 -28.63
C VAL A 393 -10.86 -19.33 -29.25
N LEU A 394 -11.32 -18.22 -28.67
CA LEU A 394 -10.89 -16.88 -29.05
C LEU A 394 -9.83 -16.37 -28.07
N MET A 395 -8.79 -15.73 -28.62
CA MET A 395 -7.73 -15.11 -27.83
C MET A 395 -7.98 -13.62 -27.62
N ILE A 396 -8.23 -13.23 -26.36
CA ILE A 396 -8.35 -11.83 -25.96
C ILE A 396 -7.01 -11.33 -25.45
N TRP A 397 -6.52 -10.24 -26.05
CA TRP A 397 -5.28 -9.57 -25.68
C TRP A 397 -5.59 -8.40 -24.76
N LYS A 398 -5.11 -8.41 -23.50
CA LYS A 398 -5.44 -7.37 -22.50
C LYS A 398 -4.22 -6.79 -21.79
#